data_AF-A0A7M3Y1S0-F1
#
_entry.id   AF-A0A7M3Y1S0-F1
#
_cell.length_a   1.000
_cell.length_b   1.000
_cell.length_c   1.000
_cell.angle_alpha   90.00
_cell.angle_beta   90.00
_cell.angle_gamma   90.00
#
_symmetry.space_group_name_H-M   'P 1'
#
loop_
_entity.id
_entity.type
_entity.pdbx_description
1 polymer ?
#
loop_
_entity_poly.entity_id
_entity_poly.type
_entity_poly.pdbx_seq_one_letter_code
_entity_poly.pdbx_strand_id
1 'polypeptide(L)'
;MNRLRGGMSLIVLLVACEGDEASTCMAHALLARHELEPSVPVEGAPTFAKGRVRLWFRPGLHLDQDDLDQRWERHTGERVEDVLFLSKHAASSGRPCLTVHPVGVPHLGPEETPP
;
A
#
# COMPACT_ATOMS: atom_id res chain seq x y z
N MET A 1 -0.02 38.55 7.05
CA MET A 1 0.02 37.58 5.94
C MET A 1 1.32 36.82 5.99
N ASN A 2 1.32 35.56 6.41
CA ASN A 2 2.44 34.66 6.21
C ASN A 2 1.87 33.25 6.07
N ARG A 3 1.48 32.86 4.84
CA ARG A 3 1.18 31.46 4.54
C ARG A 3 2.52 30.73 4.57
N LEU A 4 2.78 30.03 5.66
CA LEU A 4 3.77 28.97 5.69
C LEU A 4 3.49 28.08 4.47
N ARG A 5 4.43 28.06 3.52
CA ARG A 5 4.49 26.97 2.55
C ARG A 5 4.79 25.72 3.36
N GLY A 6 3.74 25.04 3.82
CA GLY A 6 3.87 23.70 4.38
C GLY A 6 4.49 22.84 3.30
N GLY A 7 5.72 22.37 3.52
CA GLY A 7 6.32 21.37 2.64
C GLY A 7 5.37 20.18 2.59
N MET A 8 5.08 19.68 1.38
CA MET A 8 4.25 18.50 1.21
C MET A 8 4.88 17.36 2.02
N SER A 9 4.18 16.85 3.02
CA SER A 9 4.70 15.76 3.84
C SER A 9 4.73 14.48 3.00
N LEU A 10 5.93 13.96 2.74
CA LEU A 10 6.13 12.65 2.13
C LEU A 10 5.62 11.55 3.06
N ILE A 11 4.85 10.60 2.52
CA ILE A 11 4.29 9.49 3.28
C ILE A 11 4.77 8.14 2.74
N VAL A 12 4.74 7.13 3.60
CA VAL A 12 4.92 5.72 3.24
C VAL A 12 3.53 5.08 3.23
N LEU A 13 3.17 4.49 2.09
CA LEU A 13 1.87 3.88 1.87
C LEU A 13 1.97 2.36 1.99
N LEU A 14 1.40 1.81 3.06
CA LEU A 14 1.15 0.38 3.19
C LEU A 14 -0.14 0.04 2.46
N VAL A 15 -0.10 -0.94 1.58
CA VAL A 15 -1.28 -1.43 0.85
C VAL A 15 -1.59 -2.84 1.30
N ALA A 16 -2.82 -3.04 1.78
CA ALA A 16 -3.38 -4.33 2.13
C ALA A 16 -4.61 -4.61 1.28
N CYS A 17 -4.88 -5.88 0.98
CA CYS A 17 -6.02 -6.30 0.16
C CYS A 17 -6.80 -7.45 0.80
N GLU A 18 -8.13 -7.38 0.74
CA GLU A 18 -9.04 -8.38 1.33
C GLU A 18 -8.93 -9.76 0.66
N GLY A 19 -8.60 -9.80 -0.63
CA GLY A 19 -8.43 -11.05 -1.39
C GLY A 19 -7.18 -11.85 -1.05
N ASP A 20 -6.32 -11.33 -0.15
CA ASP A 20 -5.09 -11.99 0.31
C ASP A 20 -5.14 -12.18 1.83
N GLU A 21 -5.23 -13.44 2.27
CA GLU A 21 -5.31 -13.81 3.69
C GLU A 21 -4.08 -13.33 4.49
N ALA A 22 -2.88 -13.44 3.92
CA ALA A 22 -1.67 -12.99 4.60
C ALA A 22 -1.64 -11.46 4.71
N SER A 23 -2.12 -10.78 3.66
CA SER A 23 -2.31 -9.33 3.67
C SER A 23 -3.22 -8.88 4.81
N THR A 24 -4.40 -9.49 4.88
CA THR A 24 -5.41 -9.21 5.91
C THR A 24 -4.86 -9.50 7.32
N CYS A 25 -4.17 -10.64 7.49
CA CYS A 25 -3.56 -11.00 8.77
C CYS A 25 -2.52 -9.96 9.22
N MET A 26 -1.61 -9.56 8.32
CA MET A 26 -0.59 -8.55 8.62
C MET A 26 -1.20 -7.17 8.92
N ALA A 27 -2.20 -6.75 8.15
CA ALA A 27 -2.90 -5.48 8.39
C ALA A 27 -3.61 -5.47 9.75
N HIS A 28 -4.35 -6.54 10.09
CA HIS A 28 -4.99 -6.66 11.39
C HIS A 28 -3.99 -6.70 12.55
N ALA A 29 -2.87 -7.41 12.40
CA ALA A 29 -1.82 -7.42 13.40
C ALA A 29 -1.22 -6.02 13.63
N LEU A 30 -1.07 -5.21 12.57
CA LEU A 30 -0.63 -3.83 12.67
C LEU A 30 -1.67 -2.95 13.39
N LEU A 31 -2.95 -3.07 13.04
CA LEU A 31 -4.05 -2.31 13.65
C LEU A 31 -4.28 -2.67 15.12
N ALA A 32 -4.10 -3.94 15.49
CA ALA A 32 -4.23 -4.42 16.87
C ALA A 32 -3.19 -3.81 17.82
N ARG A 33 -2.15 -3.15 17.30
CA ARG A 33 -1.19 -2.38 18.11
C ARG A 33 -1.78 -1.05 18.60
N HIS A 34 -2.97 -0.64 18.11
CA HIS A 34 -3.62 0.64 18.42
C HIS A 34 -2.71 1.85 18.17
N GLU A 35 -1.88 1.74 17.13
CA GLU A 35 -0.90 2.76 16.76
C GLU A 35 -1.37 3.59 15.57
N LEU A 36 -2.16 3.01 14.67
CA LEU A 36 -2.76 3.72 13.54
C LEU A 36 -4.22 4.02 13.84
N GLU A 37 -4.60 5.27 13.61
CA GLU A 37 -5.95 5.75 13.80
C GLU A 37 -6.71 5.72 12.48
N PRO A 38 -8.04 5.47 12.47
CA PRO A 38 -8.86 5.59 11.28
C PRO A 38 -8.70 6.96 10.62
N SER A 39 -8.64 6.98 9.29
CA SER A 39 -8.52 8.19 8.47
C SER A 39 -9.63 8.22 7.41
N VAL A 40 -9.60 9.25 6.55
CA VAL A 40 -10.57 9.44 5.48
C VAL A 40 -10.46 8.28 4.47
N PRO A 41 -11.55 7.55 4.18
CA PRO A 41 -11.55 6.50 3.17
C PRO A 41 -11.07 6.99 1.80
N VAL A 42 -10.28 6.16 1.12
CA VAL A 42 -9.75 6.43 -0.23
C VAL A 42 -10.36 5.42 -1.18
N GLU A 43 -11.00 5.92 -2.23
CA GLU A 43 -11.78 5.12 -3.19
C GLU A 43 -12.83 4.21 -2.52
N GLY A 44 -13.42 4.67 -1.41
CA GLY A 44 -14.39 3.90 -0.63
C GLY A 44 -13.79 2.82 0.27
N ALA A 45 -12.46 2.63 0.23
CA ALA A 45 -11.75 1.66 1.05
C ALA A 45 -11.24 2.28 2.38
N PRO A 46 -11.26 1.54 3.50
CA PRO A 46 -10.75 2.02 4.78
C PRO A 46 -9.29 2.44 4.72
N THR A 47 -8.96 3.51 5.44
CA THR A 47 -7.58 3.95 5.62
C THR A 47 -7.28 4.22 7.09
N PHE A 48 -6.01 4.11 7.44
CA PHE A 48 -5.50 4.39 8.78
C PHE A 48 -4.18 5.15 8.70
N ALA A 49 -3.86 5.93 9.73
CA ALA A 49 -2.70 6.81 9.72
C ALA A 49 -1.97 6.86 11.06
N LYS A 50 -0.64 6.96 10.98
CA LYS A 50 0.24 7.34 12.09
C LYS A 50 1.44 8.13 11.56
N GLY A 51 1.55 9.41 11.90
CA GLY A 51 2.66 10.24 11.43
C GLY A 51 2.74 10.25 9.90
N ARG A 52 3.84 9.72 9.34
CA ARG A 52 4.05 9.57 7.88
C ARG A 52 3.59 8.23 7.30
N VAL A 53 3.10 7.30 8.12
CA VAL A 53 2.64 5.99 7.65
C VAL A 53 1.15 6.06 7.36
N ARG A 54 0.75 5.55 6.20
CA ARG A 54 -0.63 5.31 5.81
C ARG A 54 -0.83 3.84 5.59
N LEU A 55 -1.98 3.31 6.02
CA LEU A 55 -2.46 2.00 5.63
C LEU A 55 -3.71 2.19 4.79
N TRP A 56 -3.72 1.64 3.59
CA TRP A 56 -4.88 1.59 2.70
C TRP A 56 -5.32 0.14 2.56
N PHE A 57 -6.49 -0.19 3.12
CA PHE A 57 -7.04 -1.54 3.08
C PHE A 57 -8.09 -1.61 1.99
N ARG A 58 -7.75 -2.27 0.87
CA ARG A 58 -8.54 -2.29 -0.36
C ARG A 58 -9.27 -3.62 -0.57
N PRO A 59 -10.39 -3.63 -1.30
CA PRO A 59 -10.97 -4.86 -1.81
C PRO A 59 -10.13 -5.42 -2.97
N GLY A 60 -10.30 -6.69 -3.32
CA GLY A 60 -9.66 -7.32 -4.48
C GLY A 60 -8.27 -7.87 -4.18
N LEU A 61 -7.40 -7.90 -5.21
CA LEU A 61 -6.03 -8.42 -5.15
C LEU A 61 -5.03 -7.27 -5.40
N HIS A 62 -3.73 -7.54 -5.20
CA HIS A 62 -2.68 -6.55 -5.46
C HIS A 62 -2.29 -6.45 -6.93
N LEU A 63 -2.26 -7.59 -7.63
CA LEU A 63 -1.59 -7.70 -8.94
C LEU A 63 -2.32 -6.99 -10.09
N ASP A 64 -3.57 -6.58 -9.89
CA ASP A 64 -4.39 -5.86 -10.88
C ASP A 64 -4.54 -4.36 -10.55
N GLN A 65 -3.69 -3.83 -9.67
CA GLN A 65 -3.80 -2.46 -9.17
C GLN A 65 -2.61 -1.58 -9.58
N ASP A 66 -2.78 -0.88 -10.69
CA ASP A 66 -1.83 0.12 -11.16
C ASP A 66 -2.01 1.49 -10.46
N ASP A 67 -0.94 2.29 -10.55
CA ASP A 67 -0.88 3.71 -10.18
C ASP A 67 -1.36 4.03 -8.76
N LEU A 68 -1.16 3.11 -7.81
CA LEU A 68 -1.65 3.23 -6.43
C LEU A 68 -1.16 4.49 -5.72
N ASP A 69 0.11 4.82 -5.93
CA ASP A 69 0.74 6.04 -5.46
C ASP A 69 0.00 7.27 -6.00
N GLN A 70 -0.14 7.38 -7.33
CA GLN A 70 -0.78 8.51 -7.98
C GLN A 70 -2.25 8.64 -7.60
N ARG A 71 -2.97 7.51 -7.48
CA ARG A 71 -4.37 7.46 -7.04
C ARG A 71 -4.52 7.97 -5.62
N TRP A 72 -3.62 7.55 -4.72
CA TRP A 72 -3.55 8.10 -3.37
C TRP A 72 -3.30 9.61 -3.38
N GLU A 73 -2.32 10.09 -4.14
CA GLU A 73 -2.02 11.52 -4.22
C GLU A 73 -3.19 12.34 -4.77
N ARG A 74 -3.87 11.84 -5.81
CA ARG A 74 -5.03 12.52 -6.41
C ARG A 74 -6.19 12.64 -5.43
N HIS A 75 -6.42 11.60 -4.61
CA HIS A 75 -7.53 11.58 -3.67
C HIS A 75 -7.25 12.36 -2.39
N THR A 76 -6.01 12.35 -1.89
CA THR A 76 -5.65 12.88 -0.56
C THR A 76 -4.84 14.17 -0.61
N GLY A 77 -4.14 14.44 -1.71
CA GLY A 77 -3.13 15.49 -1.82
C GLY A 77 -1.80 15.18 -1.13
N GLU A 78 -1.65 14.00 -0.51
CA GLU A 78 -0.40 13.57 0.13
C GLU A 78 0.56 13.00 -0.93
N ARG A 79 1.85 13.33 -0.83
CA ARG A 79 2.87 12.76 -1.73
C ARG A 79 3.36 11.42 -1.22
N VAL A 80 3.37 10.41 -2.08
CA VAL A 80 3.84 9.06 -1.74
C VAL A 80 5.33 8.95 -2.06
N GLU A 81 6.12 8.55 -1.07
CA GLU A 81 7.56 8.28 -1.22
C GLU A 81 7.81 6.82 -1.54
N ASP A 82 7.14 5.92 -0.81
CA ASP A 82 7.27 4.48 -0.96
C ASP A 82 5.90 3.80 -0.86
N VAL A 83 5.73 2.73 -1.62
CA VAL A 83 4.58 1.82 -1.52
C VAL A 83 5.07 0.45 -1.06
N LEU A 84 4.52 -0.05 0.05
CA LEU A 84 4.81 -1.38 0.58
C LEU A 84 3.56 -2.24 0.51
N PHE A 85 3.65 -3.36 -0.18
CA PHE A 85 2.57 -4.33 -0.31
C PHE A 85 2.64 -5.36 0.82
N LEU A 86 1.58 -5.47 1.60
CA LEU A 86 1.39 -6.59 2.51
C LEU A 86 0.81 -7.74 1.70
N SER A 87 1.58 -8.77 1.34
CA SER A 87 1.10 -9.85 0.48
C SER A 87 1.66 -11.22 0.86
N LYS A 88 0.92 -12.26 0.47
CA LYS A 88 1.32 -13.66 0.53
C LYS A 88 2.38 -13.98 -0.52
N HIS A 89 3.43 -14.68 -0.11
CA HIS A 89 4.26 -15.45 -1.02
C HIS A 89 3.73 -16.89 -1.13
N ALA A 90 3.51 -17.38 -2.35
CA ALA A 90 3.09 -18.76 -2.61
C ALA A 90 4.14 -19.48 -3.44
N ALA A 91 4.66 -20.60 -2.90
CA ALA A 91 5.65 -21.43 -3.57
C ALA A 91 5.31 -22.92 -3.40
N SER A 92 5.53 -23.71 -4.44
CA SER A 92 5.28 -25.17 -4.44
C SER A 92 6.09 -25.93 -3.39
N SER A 93 7.21 -25.34 -2.91
CA SER A 93 8.05 -25.95 -1.89
C SER A 93 7.36 -26.10 -0.52
N GLY A 94 6.30 -25.32 -0.25
CA GLY A 94 5.59 -25.32 1.03
C GLY A 94 6.44 -24.87 2.24
N ARG A 95 7.64 -24.35 2.01
CA ARG A 95 8.56 -23.95 3.08
C ARG A 95 8.09 -22.63 3.72
N PRO A 96 7.96 -22.57 5.05
CA PRO A 96 7.69 -21.30 5.74
C PRO A 96 8.80 -20.29 5.43
N CYS A 97 8.41 -19.08 5.06
CA CYS A 97 9.35 -17.99 4.77
C CYS A 97 8.72 -16.63 5.05
N LEU A 98 9.58 -15.63 5.27
CA LEU A 98 9.25 -14.21 5.22
C LEU A 98 10.15 -13.61 4.14
N THR A 99 9.55 -12.93 3.17
CA THR A 99 10.23 -12.49 1.95
C THR A 99 9.98 -11.02 1.69
N VAL A 100 10.97 -10.35 1.11
CA VAL A 100 10.83 -8.99 0.58
C VAL A 100 11.41 -9.00 -0.84
N HIS A 101 10.68 -8.41 -1.78
CA HIS A 101 11.15 -8.23 -3.15
C HIS A 101 10.47 -7.00 -3.77
N PRO A 102 11.11 -6.33 -4.74
CA PRO A 102 10.43 -5.32 -5.55
C PRO A 102 9.36 -5.97 -6.43
N VAL A 103 8.35 -5.19 -6.82
CA VAL A 103 7.38 -5.56 -7.86
C VAL A 103 7.95 -5.16 -9.22
N GLY A 104 7.81 -6.02 -10.23
CA GLY A 104 8.22 -5.72 -11.59
C GLY A 104 8.24 -6.98 -12.47
N VAL A 105 8.20 -6.76 -13.78
CA VAL A 105 8.27 -7.82 -14.80
C VAL A 105 9.55 -7.60 -15.61
N PRO A 106 10.71 -8.16 -15.19
CA PRO A 106 12.02 -7.74 -15.70
C PRO A 106 12.28 -8.04 -17.18
N HIS A 107 11.50 -8.94 -17.76
CA HIS A 107 11.65 -9.36 -19.16
C HIS A 107 10.88 -8.47 -20.14
N LEU A 108 10.03 -7.56 -19.64
CA LEU A 108 9.28 -6.63 -20.48
C LEU A 108 9.99 -5.29 -20.55
N GLY A 109 10.00 -4.71 -21.75
CA GLY A 109 10.39 -3.32 -21.96
C GLY A 109 9.36 -2.35 -21.38
N PRO A 110 9.72 -1.07 -21.18
CA PRO A 110 8.81 -0.06 -20.57
C PRO A 110 7.49 0.15 -21.31
N GLU A 111 7.44 -0.14 -22.61
CA GLU A 111 6.27 0.04 -23.48
C GLU A 111 5.48 -1.25 -23.70
N GLU A 112 5.92 -2.37 -23.10
CA GLU A 112 5.30 -3.68 -23.30
C GLU A 112 4.26 -3.96 -22.22
N THR A 113 3.09 -4.45 -22.63
CA THR A 113 1.99 -4.77 -21.71
C THR A 113 2.22 -6.16 -21.08
N PRO A 114 2.19 -6.28 -19.74
CA PRO A 114 2.25 -7.58 -19.08
C PRO A 114 1.01 -8.43 -19.37
N PRO A 115 1.14 -9.77 -19.34
CA PRO A 115 0.06 -10.71 -19.63
C PRO A 115 -1.06 -10.69 -18.57
#